data_AF-A0A9D0AC71-F1
#
_entry.id   AF-A0A9D0AC71-F1
#
_cell.length_a   1.000
_cell.length_b   1.000
_cell.length_c   1.000
_cell.angle_alpha   90.00
_cell.angle_beta   90.00
_cell.angle_gamma   90.00
#
_symmetry.space_group_name_H-M   'P 1'
#
loop_
_entity.id
_entity.type
_entity.pdbx_description
1 polymer ?
#
loop_
_entity_poly.entity_id
_entity_poly.type
_entity_poly.pdbx_seq_one_letter_code
_entity_poly.pdbx_strand_id
1 'polypeptide(L)'
;MPGKRTDYLSWDEYFMAVALLSGLRSKDPNTQVGACVANAQNKIVGVGYNGFPWGCSDDDLPWSREGNYLDTKYPYVCHAELNAVLNSISYDLRDCRIYV
;
A
#
# COMPACT_ATOMS: atom_id res chain seq x y z
N MET A 1 39.29 -2.75 14.46
CA MET A 1 37.87 -3.12 14.69
C MET A 1 37.09 -2.68 13.46
N PRO A 2 36.20 -3.51 12.91
CA PRO A 2 35.38 -3.07 11.78
C PRO A 2 34.43 -1.95 12.24
N GLY A 3 34.35 -0.87 11.44
CA GLY A 3 33.48 0.28 11.68
C GLY A 3 32.05 0.07 11.14
N LYS A 4 31.20 1.08 11.31
CA LYS A 4 29.82 1.07 10.76
C LYS A 4 29.88 1.10 9.23
N ARG A 5 29.02 0.31 8.58
CA ARG A 5 28.78 0.38 7.12
C ARG A 5 28.27 1.76 6.72
N THR A 6 28.55 2.19 5.50
CA THR A 6 28.08 3.46 4.92
C THR A 6 27.07 3.27 3.78
N ASP A 7 26.86 2.03 3.35
CA ASP A 7 26.02 1.61 2.22
C ASP A 7 24.70 0.96 2.66
N TYR A 8 24.23 1.26 3.88
CA TYR A 8 22.95 0.78 4.39
C TYR A 8 21.83 1.79 4.05
N LEU A 9 20.61 1.29 3.88
CA LEU A 9 19.45 2.10 3.54
C LEU A 9 19.13 3.11 4.63
N SER A 10 18.77 4.32 4.22
CA SER A 10 18.07 5.29 5.07
C SER A 10 16.65 4.79 5.40
N TRP A 11 16.03 5.43 6.38
CA TRP A 11 14.64 5.11 6.75
C TRP A 11 13.66 5.38 5.60
N ASP A 12 13.84 6.49 4.88
CA ASP A 12 12.95 6.86 3.77
C ASP A 12 13.09 5.87 2.61
N GLU A 13 14.32 5.46 2.26
CA GLU A 13 14.54 4.41 1.24
C GLU A 13 13.92 3.09 1.68
N TYR A 14 14.06 2.72 2.95
CA TYR A 14 13.46 1.49 3.49
C TYR A 14 11.93 1.53 3.43
N PHE A 15 11.28 2.60 3.88
CA PHE A 15 9.82 2.69 3.87
C PHE A 15 9.25 2.77 2.46
N MET A 16 9.92 3.48 1.55
CA MET A 16 9.55 3.49 0.14
C MET A 16 9.72 2.11 -0.49
N ALA A 17 10.80 1.38 -0.17
CA ALA A 17 10.98 0.01 -0.64
C ALA A 17 9.86 -0.92 -0.14
N VAL A 18 9.39 -0.75 1.11
CA VAL A 18 8.23 -1.49 1.62
C VAL A 18 6.95 -1.15 0.87
N ALA A 19 6.71 0.13 0.54
CA ALA A 19 5.55 0.54 -0.25
C ALA A 19 5.58 -0.11 -1.65
N LEU A 20 6.71 -0.01 -2.36
CA LEU A 20 6.89 -0.64 -3.68
C LEU A 20 6.71 -2.16 -3.62
N LEU A 21 7.31 -2.83 -2.62
CA LEU A 21 7.16 -4.28 -2.42
C LEU A 21 5.71 -4.67 -2.11
N SER A 22 5.00 -3.84 -1.32
CA SER A 22 3.59 -4.05 -1.03
C SER A 22 2.75 -3.92 -2.30
N GLY A 23 3.10 -3.01 -3.21
CA GLY A 23 2.45 -2.89 -4.52
C GLY A 23 2.47 -4.19 -5.33
N LEU A 24 3.54 -5.00 -5.22
CA LEU A 24 3.64 -6.29 -5.90
C LEU A 24 2.61 -7.34 -5.43
N ARG A 25 1.84 -7.06 -4.37
CA ARG A 25 0.69 -7.88 -3.93
C ARG A 25 -0.61 -7.54 -4.66
N SER A 26 -0.68 -6.39 -5.34
CA SER A 26 -1.85 -5.97 -6.10
C SER A 26 -2.15 -6.94 -7.23
N LYS A 27 -3.43 -7.26 -7.41
CA LYS A 27 -3.91 -8.10 -8.52
C LYS A 27 -4.42 -7.28 -9.70
N ASP A 28 -4.38 -5.95 -9.61
CA ASP A 28 -4.76 -5.08 -10.72
C ASP A 28 -3.80 -5.30 -11.88
N PRO A 29 -4.26 -5.71 -13.08
CA PRO A 29 -3.37 -6.00 -14.19
C PRO A 29 -2.78 -4.73 -14.83
N ASN A 30 -3.29 -3.55 -14.50
CA ASN A 30 -2.91 -2.30 -15.15
C ASN A 30 -1.98 -1.44 -14.31
N THR A 31 -2.21 -1.38 -13.00
CA THR A 31 -1.50 -0.45 -12.12
C THR A 31 -1.38 -1.05 -10.73
N GLN A 32 -0.15 -1.23 -10.27
CA GLN A 32 0.14 -1.76 -8.95
C GLN A 32 0.71 -0.64 -8.09
N VAL A 33 -0.01 -0.28 -7.04
CA VAL A 33 0.39 0.75 -6.07
C VAL A 33 0.44 0.09 -4.70
N GLY A 34 1.45 0.42 -3.92
CA GLY A 34 1.54 0.06 -2.52
C GLY A 34 1.78 1.28 -1.66
N ALA A 35 1.47 1.17 -0.38
CA ALA A 35 1.62 2.25 0.58
C ALA A 35 2.15 1.70 1.91
N CYS A 36 2.95 2.50 2.59
CA CYS A 36 3.54 2.19 3.88
C CYS A 36 3.38 3.40 4.82
N VAL A 37 2.76 3.20 5.98
CA VAL A 37 2.60 4.23 7.01
C VAL A 37 3.60 3.98 8.12
N ALA A 38 4.46 4.95 8.39
CA ALA A 38 5.46 4.90 9.44
C ALA A 38 5.26 6.04 10.45
N ASN A 39 5.31 5.71 11.74
CA ASN A 39 5.18 6.70 12.80
C ASN A 39 6.48 7.50 13.05
N ALA A 40 6.42 8.46 13.98
CA ALA A 40 7.56 9.30 14.34
C ALA A 40 8.75 8.52 14.94
N GLN A 41 8.52 7.30 15.44
CA GLN A 41 9.57 6.41 15.94
C GLN A 41 10.09 5.42 14.87
N ASN A 42 9.82 5.68 13.59
CA ASN A 42 10.21 4.83 12.45
C ASN A 42 9.68 3.40 12.59
N LYS A 43 8.47 3.22 13.14
CA LYS A 43 7.77 1.93 13.15
C LYS A 43 6.71 1.93 12.06
N ILE A 44 6.68 0.87 11.27
CA ILE A 44 5.59 0.61 10.34
C ILE A 44 4.34 0.31 11.16
N VAL A 45 3.30 1.11 10.95
CA VAL A 45 2.01 0.98 11.63
C VAL A 45 0.90 0.58 10.69
N GLY A 46 1.11 0.63 9.36
CA GLY A 46 0.15 0.19 8.36
C GLY A 46 0.81 -0.04 7.01
N VAL A 47 0.31 -1.01 6.25
CA VAL A 47 0.72 -1.28 4.87
C VAL A 47 -0.51 -1.57 4.03
N GLY A 48 -0.47 -1.19 2.76
CA GLY A 48 -1.59 -1.36 1.84
C GLY A 48 -1.12 -1.52 0.41
N TYR A 49 -2.02 -2.05 -0.41
CA TYR A 49 -1.89 -2.10 -1.87
C TYR A 49 -3.27 -1.95 -2.48
N ASN A 50 -3.36 -1.52 -3.74
CA ASN A 50 -4.65 -1.37 -4.40
C ASN A 50 -5.30 -2.74 -4.67
N GLY A 51 -6.60 -2.87 -4.39
CA GLY A 51 -7.32 -4.13 -4.44
C GLY A 51 -8.80 -3.95 -4.14
N PHE A 52 -9.61 -4.99 -4.31
CA PHE A 52 -11.02 -4.93 -3.91
C PHE A 52 -11.19 -5.02 -2.38
N PRO A 53 -12.36 -4.63 -1.84
CA PRO A 53 -12.62 -4.68 -0.42
C PRO A 53 -12.46 -6.09 0.13
N TRP A 54 -12.12 -6.19 1.42
CA TRP A 54 -11.99 -7.48 2.09
C TRP A 54 -13.30 -8.29 1.98
N GLY A 55 -13.17 -9.56 1.59
CA GLY A 55 -14.30 -10.48 1.40
C GLY A 55 -14.92 -10.44 0.00
N CYS A 56 -14.50 -9.53 -0.88
CA CYS A 56 -14.86 -9.56 -2.29
C CYS A 56 -13.82 -10.40 -3.06
N SER A 57 -14.28 -11.38 -3.84
CA SER A 57 -13.40 -12.16 -4.70
C SER A 57 -12.89 -11.30 -5.87
N ASP A 58 -11.60 -11.42 -6.18
CA ASP A 58 -11.01 -10.78 -7.36
C ASP A 58 -11.45 -11.46 -8.68
N ASP A 59 -12.14 -12.60 -8.58
CA ASP A 59 -12.73 -13.30 -9.73
C ASP A 59 -14.18 -12.86 -9.99
N ASP A 60 -14.85 -12.26 -9.00
CA ASP A 60 -16.26 -11.84 -9.09
C ASP A 60 -16.41 -10.38 -9.55
N LEU A 61 -15.38 -9.55 -9.33
CA LEU A 61 -15.40 -8.13 -9.65
C LEU A 61 -14.53 -7.79 -10.87
N PRO A 62 -14.96 -6.85 -11.73
CA PRO A 62 -14.27 -6.56 -12.98
C PRO A 62 -12.99 -5.74 -12.77
N TRP A 63 -11.89 -6.16 -13.40
CA TRP A 63 -10.65 -5.40 -13.49
C TRP A 63 -10.59 -4.44 -14.69
N SER A 64 -11.60 -4.47 -15.56
CA SER A 64 -11.64 -3.64 -16.78
C SER A 64 -11.66 -2.14 -16.46
N ARG A 65 -11.05 -1.35 -17.35
CA ARG A 65 -11.10 0.12 -17.33
C ARG A 65 -12.17 0.68 -18.26
N GLU A 66 -12.73 -0.15 -19.13
CA GLU A 66 -13.67 0.24 -20.17
C GLU A 66 -14.96 -0.56 -20.02
N GLY A 67 -16.09 0.08 -20.32
CA GLY A 67 -17.43 -0.50 -20.16
C GLY A 67 -18.39 0.47 -19.47
N ASN A 68 -19.60 0.01 -19.13
CA ASN A 68 -20.47 0.78 -18.26
C ASN A 68 -19.86 0.84 -16.86
N TYR A 69 -20.28 1.82 -16.05
CA TYR A 69 -19.68 2.09 -14.75
C TYR A 69 -19.52 0.82 -13.87
N LEU A 70 -20.55 -0.01 -13.77
CA LEU A 70 -20.54 -1.25 -12.96
C LEU A 70 -19.72 -2.40 -13.56
N ASP A 71 -19.37 -2.30 -14.86
CA ASP A 71 -18.54 -3.27 -15.58
C ASP A 71 -17.04 -2.90 -15.49
N THR A 72 -16.70 -1.81 -14.80
CA THR A 72 -15.32 -1.36 -14.58
C THR A 72 -14.87 -1.55 -13.15
N LYS A 73 -13.55 -1.52 -12.92
CA LYS A 73 -12.98 -1.60 -11.57
C LYS A 73 -13.28 -0.39 -10.69
N TYR A 74 -13.57 0.77 -11.29
CA TYR A 74 -13.63 2.06 -10.62
C TYR A 74 -14.63 2.17 -9.45
N PRO A 75 -15.84 1.61 -9.50
CA PRO A 75 -16.73 1.57 -8.34
C PRO A 75 -16.24 0.74 -7.17
N TYR A 76 -15.34 -0.22 -7.39
CA TYR A 76 -15.02 -1.25 -6.39
C TYR A 76 -13.59 -1.16 -5.87
N VAL A 77 -12.63 -0.74 -6.69
CA VAL A 77 -11.22 -0.78 -6.32
C VAL A 77 -10.91 0.19 -5.17
N CYS A 78 -10.27 -0.32 -4.13
CA CYS A 78 -9.71 0.47 -3.04
C CYS A 78 -8.26 0.82 -3.36
N HIS A 79 -7.91 2.08 -3.12
CA HIS A 79 -6.55 2.58 -3.29
C HIS A 79 -5.62 2.05 -2.19
N ALA A 80 -4.31 2.03 -2.48
CA ALA A 80 -3.30 1.52 -1.56
C ALA A 80 -3.26 2.31 -0.25
N GLU A 81 -3.44 3.63 -0.32
CA GLU A 81 -3.44 4.57 0.80
C GLU A 81 -4.61 4.29 1.74
N LEU A 82 -5.82 4.08 1.18
CA LEU A 82 -7.01 3.73 1.95
C LEU A 82 -6.81 2.41 2.68
N ASN A 83 -6.30 1.40 1.97
CA ASN A 83 -6.01 0.10 2.56
C ASN A 83 -4.91 0.19 3.63
N ALA A 84 -3.89 1.03 3.46
CA ALA A 84 -2.82 1.19 4.46
C ALA A 84 -3.32 1.86 5.75
N VAL A 85 -4.24 2.81 5.65
CA VAL A 85 -4.88 3.44 6.81
C VAL A 85 -5.81 2.46 7.53
N LEU A 86 -6.67 1.76 6.80
CA LEU A 86 -7.62 0.80 7.39
C LEU A 86 -6.94 -0.43 8.00
N ASN A 87 -5.82 -0.88 7.42
CA ASN A 87 -5.02 -1.98 7.96
C ASN A 87 -4.09 -1.55 9.10
N SER A 88 -4.13 -0.27 9.52
CA SER A 88 -3.22 0.18 10.55
C SER A 88 -3.52 -0.48 11.90
N ILE A 89 -2.45 -0.92 12.57
CA ILE A 89 -2.51 -1.43 13.94
C ILE A 89 -2.55 -0.29 14.99
N SER A 90 -2.42 0.97 14.56
CA SER A 90 -2.49 2.15 15.41
C SER A 90 -3.87 2.78 15.32
N TYR A 91 -4.44 3.15 16.46
CA TYR A 91 -5.72 3.88 16.52
C TYR A 91 -5.58 5.36 16.15
N ASP A 92 -4.36 5.90 16.21
CA ASP A 92 -4.05 7.28 15.87
C ASP A 92 -2.91 7.32 14.85
N LEU A 93 -3.15 8.03 13.75
CA LEU A 93 -2.21 8.20 12.65
C LEU A 93 -1.74 9.65 12.50
N ARG A 94 -2.11 10.55 13.43
CA ARG A 94 -1.54 11.90 13.46
C ARG A 94 -0.02 11.82 13.57
N ASP A 95 0.65 12.75 12.89
CA ASP A 95 2.11 12.85 12.81
C ASP A 95 2.83 11.61 12.22
N CYS A 96 2.08 10.66 11.66
CA CYS A 96 2.66 9.61 10.82
C CYS A 96 3.00 10.14 9.43
N ARG A 97 3.92 9.46 8.77
CA ARG A 97 4.28 9.69 7.36
C ARG A 97 3.78 8.51 6.54
N ILE A 98 3.23 8.80 5.38
CA ILE A 98 2.85 7.79 4.39
C ILE A 98 3.80 7.87 3.19
N TYR A 99 4.28 6.71 2.77
CA TYR A 99 5.10 6.51 1.57
C TYR A 99 4.23 5.74 0.57
N VAL A 100 4.12 6.25 -0.65
CA VAL A 100 3.25 5.73 -1.72
C VAL A 100 4.00 5.81 -3.03
#